data_AF-A0A1E7I6Q7-F1
#
_entry.id   AF-A0A1E7I6Q7-F1
#
_cell.length_a   1.000
_cell.length_b   1.000
_cell.length_c   1.000
_cell.angle_alpha   90.00
_cell.angle_beta   90.00
_cell.angle_gamma   90.00
#
_symmetry.space_group_name_H-M   'P 1'
#
loop_
_entity.id
_entity.type
_entity.pdbx_description
1 polymer ?
#
loop_
_entity_poly.entity_id
_entity_poly.type
_entity_poly.pdbx_seq_one_letter_code
_entity_poly.pdbx_strand_id
1 'polypeptide(L)'
;MVCLRNSVMVIVVMVVLTCSTAFAQSIESIAADYVIEEYSFDRTEKEIVFDKQAIHYNSSYAVLKSAAYYADGSSTDNAVADLVFVLCFKKQDQWHIVYDLSRSDMPSAEELNAMKKEFPSDFPKSLLPQFWQRLLK
;
A
#
# COMPACT_ATOMS: atom_id res chain seq x y z
N MET A 1 25.87 11.05 41.60
CA MET A 1 25.97 9.93 40.63
C MET A 1 24.55 9.62 40.18
N VAL A 2 24.08 10.30 39.13
CA VAL A 2 22.67 10.25 38.68
C VAL A 2 22.62 9.67 37.27
N CYS A 3 21.67 8.76 37.07
CA CYS A 3 21.39 7.95 35.90
C CYS A 3 21.43 8.70 34.55
N LEU A 4 22.46 8.43 33.74
CA LEU A 4 22.54 8.83 32.32
C LEU A 4 22.04 7.75 31.34
N ARG A 5 21.39 6.68 31.81
CA ARG A 5 20.93 5.57 30.96
C ARG A 5 19.59 5.81 30.23
N ASN A 6 18.80 6.81 30.62
CA ASN A 6 17.47 7.02 30.02
C ASN A 6 17.44 7.91 28.76
N SER A 7 18.48 8.71 28.50
CA SER A 7 18.44 9.66 27.36
C SER A 7 18.66 8.99 26.00
N VAL A 8 19.42 7.88 25.95
CA VAL A 8 19.70 7.17 24.69
C VAL A 8 18.46 6.45 24.17
N MET A 9 17.64 5.90 25.07
CA MET A 9 16.44 5.15 24.70
C MET A 9 15.34 6.06 24.10
N VAL A 10 15.20 7.28 24.59
CA VAL A 10 14.20 8.25 24.08
C VAL A 10 14.56 8.72 22.66
N ILE A 11 15.84 8.96 22.39
CA ILE A 11 16.30 9.41 21.06
C ILE A 11 16.12 8.31 20.00
N VAL A 12 16.43 7.06 20.34
CA VAL A 12 16.28 5.92 19.40
C VAL A 12 14.82 5.67 19.06
N VAL A 13 13.89 5.73 20.03
CA VAL A 13 12.46 5.54 19.77
C VAL A 13 11.88 6.65 18.90
N MET A 14 12.31 7.90 19.11
CA MET A 14 11.81 9.05 18.34
C MET A 14 12.25 9.00 16.87
N VAL A 15 13.49 8.58 16.59
CA VAL A 15 14.02 8.45 15.21
C VAL A 15 13.34 7.33 14.42
N VAL A 16 13.00 6.21 15.08
CA VAL A 16 12.31 5.09 14.44
C VAL A 16 10.86 5.45 14.04
N LEU A 17 10.19 6.25 14.87
CA LEU A 17 8.82 6.71 14.60
C LEU A 17 8.76 7.67 13.41
N THR A 18 9.67 8.64 13.32
CA THR A 18 9.68 9.63 12.21
C THR A 18 10.07 9.02 10.87
N CYS A 19 10.91 7.99 10.85
CA CYS A 19 11.30 7.32 9.61
C CYS A 19 10.13 6.49 9.03
N SER A 20 9.36 5.85 9.92
CA SER A 20 8.21 5.01 9.53
C SER A 20 7.05 5.82 8.95
N THR A 21 6.82 7.05 9.41
CA THR A 21 5.74 7.90 8.92
C THR A 21 6.05 8.51 7.55
N ALA A 22 7.27 9.00 7.34
CA ALA A 22 7.71 9.53 6.04
C ALA A 22 7.69 8.44 4.95
N PHE A 23 8.02 7.20 5.34
CA PHE A 23 7.90 6.04 4.48
C PHE A 23 6.47 5.78 4.00
N ALA A 24 5.55 5.64 4.96
CA ALA A 24 4.14 5.36 4.66
C ALA A 24 3.54 6.46 3.77
N GLN A 25 3.89 7.72 4.04
CA GLN A 25 3.45 8.86 3.24
C GLN A 25 3.91 8.79 1.78
N SER A 26 5.13 8.30 1.51
CA SER A 26 5.60 8.16 0.11
C SER A 26 4.80 7.13 -0.69
N ILE A 27 4.48 5.98 -0.08
CA ILE A 27 3.68 4.93 -0.71
C ILE A 27 2.23 5.40 -0.89
N GLU A 28 1.68 6.06 0.12
CA GLU A 28 0.33 6.62 0.09
C GLU A 28 0.14 7.62 -1.04
N SER A 29 1.08 8.55 -1.22
CA SER A 29 1.03 9.52 -2.33
C SER A 29 1.02 8.83 -3.69
N ILE A 30 1.90 7.84 -3.89
CA ILE A 30 1.96 7.09 -5.17
C ILE A 30 0.67 6.30 -5.39
N ALA A 31 0.12 5.70 -4.34
CA ALA A 31 -1.14 4.98 -4.41
C ALA A 31 -2.30 5.91 -4.78
N ALA A 32 -2.35 7.11 -4.18
CA ALA A 32 -3.40 8.10 -4.45
C ALA A 32 -3.36 8.56 -5.90
N ASP A 33 -2.17 8.92 -6.41
CA ASP A 33 -1.99 9.34 -7.80
C ASP A 33 -2.45 8.25 -8.76
N TYR A 34 -2.02 7.00 -8.53
CA TYR A 34 -2.41 5.86 -9.36
C TYR A 34 -3.91 5.55 -9.31
N VAL A 35 -4.53 5.61 -8.12
CA VAL A 35 -5.97 5.37 -7.97
C VAL A 35 -6.79 6.47 -8.64
N ILE A 36 -6.34 7.72 -8.58
CA ILE A 36 -6.98 8.81 -9.32
C ILE A 36 -6.82 8.58 -10.83
N GLU A 37 -5.66 8.18 -11.31
CA GLU A 37 -5.41 7.96 -12.73
C GLU A 37 -6.24 6.80 -13.32
N GLU A 38 -6.26 5.65 -12.64
CA GLU A 38 -6.83 4.42 -13.17
C GLU A 38 -8.29 4.15 -12.75
N TYR A 39 -8.70 4.68 -11.60
CA TYR A 39 -9.98 4.34 -10.98
C TYR A 39 -10.91 5.52 -10.73
N SER A 40 -10.53 6.76 -11.10
CA SER A 40 -11.45 7.89 -10.98
C SER A 40 -12.49 7.90 -12.09
N PHE A 41 -13.73 8.22 -11.70
CA PHE A 41 -14.82 8.49 -12.64
C PHE A 41 -14.86 9.95 -13.05
N ASP A 42 -14.46 10.83 -12.12
CA ASP A 42 -14.44 12.28 -12.27
C ASP A 42 -13.22 12.88 -11.57
N ARG A 43 -12.83 14.09 -12.00
CA ARG A 43 -11.78 14.85 -11.32
C ARG A 43 -12.27 15.24 -9.94
N THR A 44 -11.60 14.72 -8.91
CA THR A 44 -11.84 15.13 -7.53
C THR A 44 -10.96 16.31 -7.15
N GLU A 45 -11.54 17.30 -6.47
CA GLU A 45 -10.80 18.43 -5.88
C GLU A 45 -10.22 18.09 -4.50
N LYS A 46 -10.71 17.01 -3.89
CA LYS A 46 -10.31 16.58 -2.54
C LYS A 46 -9.17 15.57 -2.62
N GLU A 47 -8.21 15.71 -1.71
CA GLU A 47 -7.10 14.77 -1.57
C GLU A 47 -7.61 13.40 -1.11
N ILE A 48 -7.19 12.36 -1.84
CA ILE A 48 -7.43 10.96 -1.50
C ILE A 48 -6.28 10.46 -0.64
N VAL A 49 -6.62 9.77 0.44
CA VAL A 49 -5.70 9.21 1.43
C VAL A 49 -6.02 7.75 1.69
N PHE A 50 -5.06 7.03 2.25
CA PHE A 50 -5.22 5.64 2.66
C PHE A 50 -4.81 5.46 4.12
N ASP A 51 -5.40 4.46 4.78
CA ASP A 51 -4.95 4.09 6.12
C ASP A 51 -3.48 3.62 6.09
N LYS A 52 -2.61 4.37 6.77
CA LYS A 52 -1.18 4.08 6.89
C LYS A 52 -0.90 2.74 7.58
N GLN A 53 -1.80 2.26 8.44
CA GLN A 53 -1.66 0.95 9.09
C GLN A 53 -1.94 -0.21 8.13
N ALA A 54 -2.58 0.06 6.99
CA ALA A 54 -2.86 -0.92 5.96
C ALA A 54 -1.66 -1.17 5.01
N ILE A 55 -0.52 -0.49 5.23
CA ILE A 55 0.72 -0.68 4.49
C ILE A 55 1.59 -1.69 5.23
N HIS A 56 1.80 -2.85 4.60
CA HIS A 56 2.73 -3.87 5.08
C HIS A 56 3.97 -3.88 4.21
N TYR A 57 5.16 -3.82 4.81
CA TYR A 57 6.41 -3.77 4.06
C TYR A 57 7.44 -4.79 4.56
N ASN A 58 8.32 -5.20 3.66
CA ASN A 58 9.51 -5.99 3.97
C ASN A 58 10.64 -5.56 3.05
N SER A 59 11.67 -4.93 3.64
CA SER A 59 12.87 -4.48 2.95
C SER A 59 12.55 -3.56 1.76
N SER A 60 12.56 -4.11 0.55
CA SER A 60 12.31 -3.39 -0.71
C SER A 60 10.94 -3.64 -1.30
N TYR A 61 10.01 -4.28 -0.58
CA TYR A 61 8.65 -4.56 -1.04
C TYR A 61 7.62 -4.04 -0.06
N ALA A 62 6.46 -3.64 -0.58
CA ALA A 62 5.31 -3.28 0.23
C ALA A 62 3.99 -3.70 -0.44
N VAL A 63 2.96 -3.86 0.37
CA VAL A 63 1.58 -4.06 -0.05
C VAL A 63 0.72 -3.05 0.70
N LEU A 64 -0.09 -2.29 -0.05
CA LEU A 64 -1.19 -1.52 0.50
C LEU A 64 -2.47 -2.33 0.34
N LYS A 65 -3.24 -2.50 1.42
CA LYS A 65 -4.55 -3.16 1.37
C LYS A 65 -5.63 -2.32 2.06
N SER A 66 -6.21 -1.34 1.37
CA SER A 66 -7.15 -0.41 1.98
C SER A 66 -8.19 0.12 1.01
N ALA A 67 -9.31 0.64 1.53
CA ALA A 67 -10.20 1.48 0.75
C ALA A 67 -9.62 2.90 0.64
N ALA A 68 -10.02 3.63 -0.39
CA ALA A 68 -9.72 5.05 -0.54
C ALA A 68 -10.68 5.89 0.32
N TYR A 69 -10.15 6.95 0.91
CA TYR A 69 -10.93 7.94 1.67
C TYR A 69 -10.49 9.32 1.28
N TYR A 70 -11.33 10.32 1.52
CA TYR A 70 -10.87 11.71 1.49
C TYR A 70 -10.08 12.03 2.76
N ALA A 71 -9.19 13.03 2.70
CA ALA A 71 -8.40 13.49 3.86
C ALA A 71 -9.26 13.93 5.07
N ASP A 72 -10.52 14.29 4.85
CA ASP A 72 -11.50 14.61 5.90
C ASP A 72 -12.16 13.36 6.53
N GLY A 73 -11.82 12.16 6.05
CA GLY A 73 -12.36 10.87 6.48
C GLY A 73 -13.67 10.45 5.80
N SER A 74 -14.20 11.26 4.87
CA SER A 74 -15.41 10.91 4.12
C SER A 74 -15.13 9.90 3.00
N SER A 75 -16.19 9.20 2.56
CA SER A 75 -16.11 8.16 1.53
C SER A 75 -15.88 8.74 0.13
N THR A 76 -15.19 7.98 -0.73
CA THR A 76 -14.87 8.35 -2.11
C THR A 76 -15.80 7.74 -3.17
N ASP A 77 -16.90 7.10 -2.76
CA ASP A 77 -17.78 6.26 -3.61
C ASP A 77 -18.28 6.93 -4.90
N ASN A 78 -18.35 8.26 -4.93
CA ASN A 78 -18.82 9.02 -6.09
C ASN A 78 -17.69 9.55 -7.00
N ALA A 79 -16.43 9.37 -6.62
CA ALA A 79 -15.28 9.91 -7.36
C ALA A 79 -14.33 8.83 -7.85
N VAL A 80 -14.15 7.75 -7.09
CA VAL A 80 -13.33 6.60 -7.46
C VAL A 80 -14.10 5.31 -7.24
N ALA A 81 -13.65 4.24 -7.89
CA ALA A 81 -14.26 2.93 -7.74
C ALA A 81 -14.32 2.48 -6.28
N ASP A 82 -15.51 2.06 -5.84
CA ASP A 82 -15.75 1.50 -4.50
C ASP A 82 -15.18 0.07 -4.44
N LEU A 83 -13.90 -0.02 -4.06
CA LEU A 83 -13.18 -1.28 -3.94
C LEU A 83 -12.09 -1.22 -2.87
N VAL A 84 -11.67 -2.39 -2.41
CA VAL A 84 -10.48 -2.52 -1.56
C VAL A 84 -9.26 -2.64 -2.47
N PHE A 85 -8.45 -1.60 -2.49
CA PHE A 85 -7.23 -1.55 -3.27
C PHE A 85 -6.19 -2.49 -2.68
N VAL A 86 -5.57 -3.31 -3.51
CA VAL A 86 -4.49 -4.23 -3.14
C VAL A 86 -3.29 -3.97 -4.07
N LEU A 87 -2.52 -2.95 -3.75
CA LEU A 87 -1.41 -2.49 -4.59
C LEU A 87 -0.07 -3.04 -4.08
N CYS A 88 0.71 -3.62 -4.98
CA CYS A 88 2.03 -4.19 -4.69
C CYS A 88 3.12 -3.22 -5.15
N PHE A 89 4.07 -2.93 -4.27
CA PHE A 89 5.14 -1.97 -4.51
C PHE A 89 6.52 -2.61 -4.42
N LYS A 90 7.46 -2.09 -5.20
CA LYS A 90 8.89 -2.39 -5.12
C LYS A 90 9.69 -1.10 -5.00
N LYS A 91 10.70 -1.11 -4.14
CA LYS A 91 11.66 -0.03 -3.98
C LYS A 91 12.90 -0.32 -4.81
N GLN A 92 13.18 0.56 -5.75
CA GLN A 92 14.49 0.67 -6.40
C GLN A 92 15.16 1.91 -5.81
N ASP A 93 15.23 3.02 -6.56
CA ASP A 93 15.60 4.34 -6.01
C ASP A 93 14.42 5.00 -5.30
N GLN A 94 13.23 4.82 -5.87
CA GLN A 94 11.94 5.25 -5.33
C GLN A 94 10.97 4.06 -5.25
N TRP A 95 9.84 4.28 -4.59
CA TRP A 95 8.76 3.31 -4.57
C TRP A 95 8.01 3.36 -5.89
N HIS A 96 7.66 2.20 -6.44
CA HIS A 96 6.85 2.08 -7.65
C HIS A 96 5.84 0.95 -7.47
N ILE A 97 4.65 1.12 -8.04
CA ILE A 97 3.67 0.04 -8.16
C ILE A 97 4.21 -0.95 -9.21
N VAL A 98 4.31 -2.22 -8.81
CA VAL A 98 4.77 -3.30 -9.70
C VAL A 98 3.67 -4.26 -10.08
N TYR A 99 2.57 -4.25 -9.34
CA TYR A 99 1.42 -5.08 -9.64
C TYR A 99 0.17 -4.58 -8.93
N ASP A 100 -0.97 -4.69 -9.61
CA ASP A 100 -2.28 -4.33 -9.09
C ASP A 100 -3.15 -5.57 -8.90
N LEU A 101 -3.62 -5.80 -7.68
CA LEU A 101 -4.52 -6.90 -7.31
C LEU A 101 -5.92 -6.37 -6.91
N SER A 102 -6.20 -5.11 -7.18
CA SER A 102 -7.45 -4.42 -6.84
C SER A 102 -8.55 -4.86 -7.78
N ARG A 103 -9.58 -5.52 -7.24
CA ARG A 103 -10.74 -5.99 -8.03
C ARG A 103 -11.96 -6.26 -7.15
N SER A 104 -13.14 -6.18 -7.77
CA SER A 104 -14.43 -6.46 -7.13
C SER A 104 -14.91 -7.91 -7.29
N ASP A 105 -14.32 -8.66 -8.22
CA ASP A 105 -14.73 -10.01 -8.60
C ASP A 105 -13.61 -11.06 -8.40
N MET A 106 -13.95 -12.33 -8.61
CA MET A 106 -12.97 -13.43 -8.54
C MET A 106 -12.39 -13.70 -9.94
N PRO A 107 -11.05 -13.78 -10.10
CA PRO A 107 -10.45 -14.10 -11.38
C PRO A 107 -10.91 -15.46 -11.89
N SER A 108 -11.17 -15.53 -13.20
CA SER A 108 -11.29 -16.80 -13.92
C SER A 108 -9.97 -17.58 -13.89
N ALA A 109 -10.03 -18.87 -14.24
CA ALA A 109 -8.84 -19.71 -14.27
C ALA A 109 -7.79 -19.23 -15.30
N GLU A 110 -8.24 -18.68 -16.43
CA GLU A 110 -7.35 -18.15 -17.47
C GLU A 110 -6.65 -16.88 -17.01
N GLU A 111 -7.40 -15.93 -16.44
CA GLU A 111 -6.82 -14.72 -15.84
C GLU A 111 -5.86 -15.07 -14.72
N LEU A 112 -6.22 -16.00 -13.82
CA LEU A 112 -5.34 -16.40 -12.73
C LEU A 112 -4.01 -16.98 -13.26
N ASN A 113 -4.05 -17.75 -14.34
CA ASN A 113 -2.84 -18.28 -14.97
C ASN A 113 -2.00 -17.18 -15.62
N ALA A 114 -2.61 -16.14 -16.20
CA ALA A 114 -1.90 -14.97 -16.70
C ALA A 114 -1.25 -14.20 -15.53
N MET A 115 -2.02 -13.91 -14.49
CA MET A 115 -1.54 -13.25 -13.28
C MET A 115 -0.35 -13.98 -12.66
N LYS A 116 -0.39 -15.32 -12.56
CA LYS A 116 0.75 -16.11 -12.05
C LYS A 116 2.04 -15.96 -12.87
N LYS A 117 1.93 -15.72 -14.17
CA LYS A 117 3.09 -15.55 -15.07
C LYS A 117 3.64 -14.13 -15.02
N GLU A 118 2.75 -13.14 -14.89
CA GLU A 118 3.09 -11.72 -14.88
C GLU A 118 3.51 -11.23 -13.49
N PHE A 119 3.02 -11.88 -12.43
CA PHE A 119 3.33 -11.48 -11.07
C PHE A 119 4.84 -11.60 -10.78
N PRO A 120 5.47 -10.58 -10.18
CA PRO A 120 6.92 -10.59 -9.98
C PRO A 120 7.37 -11.79 -9.14
N SER A 121 8.26 -12.61 -9.71
CA SER A 121 8.70 -13.87 -9.11
C SER A 121 9.50 -13.70 -7.82
N ASP A 122 10.09 -12.52 -7.62
CA ASP A 122 10.85 -12.15 -6.44
C ASP A 122 10.03 -11.44 -5.35
N PHE A 123 8.74 -11.20 -5.59
CA PHE A 123 7.87 -10.55 -4.61
C PHE A 123 7.57 -11.48 -3.43
N PRO A 124 7.77 -11.04 -2.17
CA PRO A 124 7.53 -11.88 -1.00
C PRO A 124 6.03 -12.12 -0.81
N LYS A 125 5.56 -13.30 -1.23
CA LYS A 125 4.14 -13.69 -1.13
C LYS A 125 3.58 -13.56 0.30
N SER A 126 4.42 -13.67 1.34
CA SER A 126 3.99 -13.48 2.73
C SER A 126 3.43 -12.08 3.05
N LEU A 127 3.75 -11.05 2.26
CA LEU A 127 3.16 -9.72 2.38
C LEU A 127 1.72 -9.65 1.84
N LEU A 128 1.35 -10.55 0.94
CA LEU A 128 0.04 -10.52 0.30
C LEU A 128 -1.07 -10.92 1.29
N PRO A 129 -2.31 -10.47 1.09
CA PRO A 129 -3.45 -11.03 1.81
C PRO A 129 -3.56 -12.55 1.60
N GLN A 130 -4.01 -13.30 2.62
CA GLN A 130 -4.08 -14.77 2.57
C GLN A 130 -4.87 -15.32 1.37
N PHE A 131 -5.85 -14.57 0.87
CA PHE A 131 -6.56 -14.90 -0.35
C PHE A 131 -5.60 -14.96 -1.56
N TRP A 132 -4.87 -13.88 -1.82
CA TRP A 132 -3.90 -13.78 -2.91
C TRP A 132 -2.71 -14.72 -2.73
N GLN A 133 -2.25 -14.96 -1.50
CA GLN A 133 -1.24 -15.96 -1.22
C GLN A 133 -1.64 -17.36 -1.72
N ARG A 134 -2.90 -17.75 -1.56
CA ARG A 134 -3.39 -19.06 -1.98
C ARG A 134 -3.56 -19.14 -3.49
N LEU A 135 -4.08 -18.07 -4.10
CA LEU A 135 -4.32 -18.03 -5.54
C LEU A 135 -3.03 -17.98 -6.34
N LEU A 136 -2.07 -17.15 -5.94
CA LEU A 136 -0.80 -16.95 -6.64
C LEU A 136 0.28 -17.94 -6.22
N LYS A 137 -0.08 -19.04 -5.55
CA LYS A 137 0.87 -20.13 -5.23
C LYS A 137 1.47 -20.72 -6.49
#